data_AF-A0A3B0K6U2-F1
#
_entry.id   AF-A0A3B0K6U2-F1
#
_cell.length_a   1.000
_cell.length_b   1.000
_cell.length_c   1.000
_cell.angle_alpha   90.00
_cell.angle_beta   90.00
_cell.angle_gamma   90.00
#
_symmetry.space_group_name_H-M   'P 1'
#
loop_
_entity.id
_entity.type
_entity.pdbx_description
1 polymer ?
#
loop_
_entity_poly.entity_id
_entity_poly.type
_entity_poly.pdbx_seq_one_letter_code
_entity_poly.pdbx_strand_id
1 'polypeptide(L)'
;MSRITRCAFILLSLAVCGSWAIRCYQCSSDQDRKGHDSCGAYKKFNRTEHIAIECNSDESHMPGSFCMKVVQQGPRGFIWDGRWRQVIRRCASVSDTGVTGVCNWGVYENGVYWEECYCSNDSCNGSSLLQVHSSLQLLLGFLLMGAAAGFMRS
;
A
#
# COMPACT_ATOMS: atom_id res chain seq x y z
N MET A 1 -28.72 -3.97 31.47
CA MET A 1 -28.89 -4.25 30.02
C MET A 1 -29.69 -5.53 29.88
N SER A 2 -30.83 -5.50 29.19
CA SER A 2 -31.67 -6.70 29.01
C SER A 2 -30.98 -7.71 28.08
N ARG A 3 -31.35 -8.99 28.15
CA ARG A 3 -30.79 -10.02 27.25
C ARG A 3 -31.00 -9.67 25.78
N ILE A 4 -32.11 -9.01 25.46
CA ILE A 4 -32.46 -8.52 24.12
C ILE A 4 -31.48 -7.43 23.67
N THR A 5 -31.10 -6.49 24.56
CA THR A 5 -30.12 -5.44 24.21
C THR A 5 -28.74 -6.02 23.94
N ARG A 6 -28.33 -7.09 24.65
CA ARG A 6 -27.05 -7.77 24.40
C ARG A 6 -27.02 -8.48 23.04
N CYS A 7 -28.10 -9.20 22.70
CA CYS A 7 -28.21 -9.87 21.40
C CYS A 7 -28.23 -8.88 20.24
N ALA A 8 -28.95 -7.75 20.37
CA ALA A 8 -28.97 -6.69 19.37
C ALA A 8 -27.57 -6.08 19.14
N PHE A 9 -26.81 -5.83 20.21
CA PHE A 9 -25.43 -5.34 20.11
C PHE A 9 -24.50 -6.34 19.41
N ILE A 10 -24.62 -7.63 19.71
CA ILE A 10 -23.80 -8.68 19.08
C ILE A 10 -24.12 -8.78 17.57
N LEU A 11 -25.40 -8.79 17.20
CA LEU A 11 -25.82 -8.84 15.80
C LEU A 11 -25.37 -7.58 15.03
N LEU A 12 -25.45 -6.41 15.65
CA LEU A 12 -24.97 -5.16 15.05
C LEU A 12 -23.44 -5.16 14.87
N SER A 13 -22.68 -5.68 15.84
CA SER A 13 -21.22 -5.82 15.70
C SER A 13 -20.83 -6.78 14.57
N LEU A 14 -21.55 -7.91 14.43
CA LEU A 14 -21.30 -8.88 13.35
C LEU A 14 -21.65 -8.32 11.97
N ALA A 15 -22.71 -7.51 11.87
CA ALA A 15 -23.11 -6.85 10.63
C ALA A 15 -22.12 -5.76 10.17
N VAL A 16 -21.43 -5.09 11.11
CA VAL A 16 -20.39 -4.10 10.82
C VAL A 16 -19.04 -4.76 10.50
N CYS A 17 -18.82 -6.01 10.95
CA CYS A 17 -17.70 -6.86 10.56
C CYS A 17 -17.88 -7.52 9.17
N GLY A 18 -18.60 -6.88 8.25
CA GLY A 18 -18.49 -7.22 6.84
C GLY A 18 -17.01 -7.14 6.44
N SER A 19 -16.51 -8.22 5.82
CA SER A 19 -15.11 -8.36 5.40
C SER A 19 -14.68 -7.13 4.61
N TRP A 20 -13.82 -6.30 5.21
CA TRP A 20 -13.19 -5.19 4.52
C TRP A 20 -12.30 -5.79 3.44
N ALA A 21 -12.81 -5.78 2.23
CA ALA A 21 -12.08 -6.31 1.10
C ALA A 21 -11.01 -5.28 0.71
N ILE A 22 -9.76 -5.74 0.64
CA ILE A 22 -8.58 -4.87 0.51
C ILE A 22 -8.59 -4.15 -0.83
N ARG A 23 -8.24 -2.87 -0.82
CA ARG A 23 -8.11 -2.07 -2.06
C ARG A 23 -6.65 -1.80 -2.38
N CYS A 24 -6.23 -2.06 -3.61
CA CYS A 24 -4.85 -1.86 -4.04
C CYS A 24 -4.79 -1.02 -5.32
N TYR A 25 -3.69 -0.28 -5.50
CA TYR A 25 -3.41 0.30 -6.81
C TYR A 25 -3.07 -0.83 -7.79
N GLN A 26 -3.64 -0.78 -9.00
CA GLN A 26 -3.35 -1.73 -10.07
C GLN A 26 -2.83 -0.97 -11.29
N CYS A 27 -1.60 -1.25 -11.69
CA CYS A 27 -0.98 -0.63 -12.85
C CYS A 27 0.25 -1.45 -13.29
N SER A 28 0.66 -1.34 -14.55
CA SER A 28 1.91 -1.90 -15.04
C SER A 28 2.61 -0.96 -16.03
N SER A 29 3.86 -0.60 -15.76
CA SER A 29 4.58 0.41 -16.58
C SER A 29 5.01 -0.10 -17.96
N ASP A 30 4.90 -1.40 -18.22
CA ASP A 30 5.10 -1.99 -19.55
C ASP A 30 3.96 -1.65 -20.51
N GLN A 31 2.76 -1.38 -19.98
CA GLN A 31 1.58 -0.97 -20.73
C GLN A 31 1.49 0.56 -20.91
N ASP A 32 2.47 1.31 -20.37
CA ASP A 32 2.47 2.77 -20.48
C ASP A 32 2.79 3.22 -21.90
N ARG A 33 2.06 4.25 -22.36
CA ARG A 33 2.36 4.93 -23.63
C ARG A 33 3.71 5.63 -23.52
N LYS A 34 4.44 5.73 -24.63
CA LYS A 34 5.75 6.40 -24.66
C LYS A 34 5.69 7.81 -24.04
N GLY A 35 6.50 8.04 -23.00
CA GLY A 35 6.58 9.31 -22.28
C GLY A 35 5.57 9.46 -21.13
N HIS A 36 4.70 8.47 -20.92
CA HIS A 36 3.82 8.39 -19.76
C HIS A 36 4.42 7.44 -18.71
N ASP A 37 4.19 7.73 -17.44
CA ASP A 37 4.69 6.93 -16.32
C ASP A 37 3.59 6.85 -15.26
N SER A 38 2.60 6.00 -15.52
CA SER A 38 1.44 5.84 -14.64
C SER A 38 1.87 5.13 -13.34
N CYS A 39 2.76 4.16 -13.46
CA CYS A 39 3.25 3.40 -12.32
C CYS A 39 4.42 4.03 -11.55
N GLY A 40 4.88 5.22 -11.89
CA GLY A 40 6.04 5.80 -11.20
C GLY A 40 7.28 4.89 -11.25
N ALA A 41 7.57 4.34 -12.43
CA ALA A 41 8.83 3.64 -12.72
C ALA A 41 10.01 4.61 -12.68
N TYR A 42 9.83 5.82 -13.20
CA TYR A 42 10.87 6.85 -13.25
C TYR A 42 10.54 8.05 -12.35
N LYS A 43 9.26 8.35 -12.13
CA LYS A 43 8.76 9.41 -11.24
C LYS A 43 8.14 8.83 -9.97
N LYS A 44 7.80 9.69 -9.01
CA LYS A 44 7.02 9.27 -7.84
C LYS A 44 5.61 8.87 -8.28
N PHE A 45 5.11 7.76 -7.75
CA PHE A 45 3.75 7.30 -8.03
C PHE A 45 2.71 8.34 -7.58
N ASN A 46 1.82 8.73 -8.49
CA ASN A 46 0.81 9.72 -8.21
C ASN A 46 -0.49 9.06 -7.72
N ARG A 47 -0.72 9.12 -6.40
CA ARG A 47 -1.90 8.52 -5.77
C ARG A 47 -3.22 9.22 -6.13
N THR A 48 -3.19 10.45 -6.64
CA THR A 48 -4.42 11.18 -7.02
C THR A 48 -4.89 10.85 -8.43
N GLU A 49 -3.99 10.36 -9.29
CA GLU A 49 -4.29 9.95 -10.67
C GLU A 49 -4.70 8.47 -10.77
N HIS A 50 -4.57 7.72 -9.67
CA HIS A 50 -4.92 6.31 -9.60
C HIS A 50 -5.98 6.04 -8.53
N ILE A 51 -6.98 5.25 -8.89
CA ILE A 51 -8.01 4.77 -7.96
C ILE A 51 -7.58 3.39 -7.46
N ALA A 52 -7.65 3.16 -6.14
CA ALA A 52 -7.42 1.84 -5.57
C ALA A 52 -8.65 0.97 -5.81
N ILE A 53 -8.45 -0.18 -6.44
CA ILE A 53 -9.50 -1.11 -6.84
C ILE A 53 -9.62 -2.19 -5.77
N GLU A 54 -10.84 -2.65 -5.50
CA GLU A 54 -11.12 -3.76 -4.59
C GLU A 54 -10.59 -5.07 -5.19
N CYS A 55 -9.83 -5.83 -4.41
CA CYS A 55 -9.11 -6.98 -4.96
C CYS A 55 -10.01 -8.15 -5.35
N ASN A 56 -11.18 -8.34 -4.75
CA ASN A 56 -12.12 -9.43 -5.07
C ASN A 56 -13.29 -8.98 -5.96
N SER A 57 -13.22 -7.78 -6.55
CA SER A 57 -14.22 -7.29 -7.47
C SER A 57 -13.90 -7.70 -8.91
N ASP A 58 -14.87 -7.53 -9.81
CA ASP A 58 -14.74 -7.83 -11.23
C ASP A 58 -13.83 -6.82 -11.97
N GLU A 59 -13.56 -5.65 -11.39
CA GLU A 59 -12.58 -4.71 -11.92
C GLU A 59 -11.13 -5.08 -11.59
N SER A 60 -10.94 -6.07 -10.71
CA SER A 60 -9.61 -6.52 -10.32
C SER A 60 -9.01 -7.47 -11.38
N HIS A 61 -7.79 -7.17 -11.82
CA HIS A 61 -7.07 -8.05 -12.76
C HIS A 61 -6.59 -9.35 -12.12
N MET A 62 -6.56 -9.41 -10.78
CA MET A 62 -6.08 -10.55 -10.01
C MET A 62 -6.73 -10.55 -8.62
N PRO A 63 -7.47 -11.59 -8.22
CA PRO A 63 -8.03 -11.67 -6.87
C PRO A 63 -6.96 -11.83 -5.80
N GLY A 64 -7.21 -11.32 -4.60
CA GLY A 64 -6.24 -11.41 -3.51
C GLY A 64 -6.61 -10.69 -2.22
N SER A 65 -5.85 -11.00 -1.17
CA SER A 65 -5.95 -10.38 0.16
C SER A 65 -4.76 -9.48 0.51
N PHE A 66 -3.82 -9.31 -0.42
CA PHE A 66 -2.62 -8.48 -0.24
C PHE A 66 -2.43 -7.54 -1.42
N CYS A 67 -1.84 -6.37 -1.16
CA CYS A 67 -1.28 -5.53 -2.21
C CYS A 67 0.17 -5.90 -2.45
N MET A 68 0.55 -5.96 -3.72
CA MET A 68 1.90 -6.22 -4.19
C MET A 68 2.43 -5.01 -4.97
N LYS A 69 3.73 -4.78 -4.83
CA LYS A 69 4.53 -3.93 -5.71
C LYS A 69 5.79 -4.69 -6.13
N VAL A 70 5.99 -4.84 -7.44
CA VAL A 70 7.21 -5.39 -8.03
C VAL A 70 7.95 -4.29 -8.78
N VAL A 71 9.25 -4.18 -8.56
CA VAL A 71 10.16 -3.31 -9.30
C VAL A 71 11.20 -4.19 -9.96
N GLN A 72 11.38 -4.04 -11.26
CA GLN A 72 12.46 -4.68 -12.00
C GLN A 72 13.35 -3.61 -12.62
N GLN A 73 14.66 -3.85 -12.61
CA GLN A 73 15.63 -2.89 -13.09
C GLN A 73 16.72 -3.62 -13.87
N GLY A 74 16.93 -3.18 -15.11
CA GLY A 74 17.95 -3.74 -15.98
C GLY A 74 19.35 -3.44 -15.43
N PRO A 75 20.36 -4.23 -15.83
CA PRO A 75 21.74 -3.86 -15.60
C PRO A 75 22.02 -2.50 -16.27
N ARG A 76 23.06 -1.81 -15.80
CA ARG A 76 23.48 -0.56 -16.44
C ARG A 76 24.02 -0.90 -17.83
N GLY A 77 23.24 -0.64 -18.87
CA GLY A 77 23.66 -0.84 -20.26
C GLY A 77 24.88 0.00 -20.59
N PHE A 78 25.78 -0.56 -21.40
CA PHE A 78 26.96 0.14 -21.87
C PHE A 78 26.54 1.24 -22.87
N ILE A 79 26.75 2.48 -22.43
CA ILE A 79 26.99 3.72 -23.20
C ILE A 79 25.79 4.68 -23.42
N TRP A 80 24.54 4.31 -23.80
CA TRP A 80 23.52 5.35 -24.15
C TRP A 80 22.05 5.18 -23.72
N ASP A 81 21.62 4.03 -23.20
CA ASP A 81 20.17 3.71 -23.13
C ASP A 81 19.53 3.95 -21.75
N GLY A 82 20.29 4.54 -20.82
CA GLY A 82 19.89 4.63 -19.43
C GLY A 82 19.72 3.24 -18.80
N ARG A 83 19.06 3.17 -17.64
CA ARG A 83 18.70 1.90 -17.01
C ARG A 83 17.21 1.69 -17.21
N TRP A 84 16.82 0.61 -17.90
CA TRP A 84 15.42 0.21 -17.97
C TRP A 84 14.89 -0.09 -16.56
N ARG A 85 13.69 0.40 -16.26
CA ARG A 85 12.99 0.13 -15.01
C ARG A 85 11.52 -0.13 -15.30
N GLN A 86 10.99 -1.20 -14.71
CA GLN A 86 9.58 -1.55 -14.76
C GLN A 86 9.01 -1.62 -13.35
N VAL A 87 7.78 -1.14 -13.17
CA VAL A 87 7.05 -1.22 -11.92
C VAL A 87 5.66 -1.76 -12.18
N ILE A 88 5.29 -2.79 -11.41
CA ILE A 88 3.96 -3.40 -11.43
C ILE A 88 3.37 -3.25 -10.03
N ARG A 89 2.11 -2.82 -9.98
CA ARG A 89 1.29 -2.85 -8.76
C ARG A 89 0.05 -3.66 -9.06
N ARG A 90 -0.30 -4.57 -8.15
CA ARG A 90 -1.51 -5.40 -8.28
C ARG A 90 -1.92 -5.96 -6.93
N CYS A 91 -3.09 -6.53 -6.89
CA CYS A 91 -3.52 -7.43 -5.84
C CYS A 91 -2.75 -8.77 -5.93
N ALA A 92 -2.63 -9.48 -4.82
CA ALA A 92 -2.02 -10.79 -4.73
C ALA A 92 -2.70 -11.64 -3.64
N SER A 93 -2.81 -12.94 -3.90
CA SER A 93 -3.43 -13.91 -2.98
C SER A 93 -2.45 -14.43 -1.93
N VAL A 94 -1.21 -14.71 -2.33
CA VAL A 94 -0.14 -15.25 -1.47
C VAL A 94 1.17 -14.56 -1.85
N SER A 95 2.06 -14.38 -0.86
CA SER A 95 3.44 -13.98 -1.14
C SER A 95 4.29 -15.21 -1.40
N ASP A 96 5.12 -15.19 -2.45
CA ASP A 96 5.98 -16.33 -2.80
C ASP A 96 6.93 -16.72 -1.66
N THR A 97 7.27 -15.78 -0.77
CA THR A 97 8.12 -16.01 0.40
C THR A 97 7.35 -16.15 1.72
N GLY A 98 6.04 -15.97 1.73
CA GLY A 98 5.22 -16.02 2.95
C GLY A 98 5.42 -14.85 3.93
N VAL A 99 6.05 -13.74 3.53
CA VAL A 99 6.32 -12.59 4.42
C VAL A 99 5.61 -11.33 3.92
N THR A 100 4.91 -10.64 4.83
CA THR A 100 4.20 -9.38 4.56
C THR A 100 4.87 -8.23 5.33
N GLY A 101 4.84 -7.03 4.77
CA GLY A 101 5.38 -5.81 5.42
C GLY A 101 6.88 -5.59 5.21
N VAL A 102 7.54 -6.45 4.43
CA VAL A 102 8.93 -6.30 3.98
C VAL A 102 9.02 -6.47 2.47
N CYS A 103 10.13 -6.02 1.90
CA CYS A 103 10.45 -6.21 0.49
C CYS A 103 11.55 -7.25 0.35
N ASN A 104 11.30 -8.29 -0.44
CA ASN A 104 12.34 -9.17 -0.92
C ASN A 104 13.02 -8.54 -2.12
N TRP A 105 14.27 -8.90 -2.34
CA TRP A 105 15.03 -8.43 -3.48
C TRP A 105 16.02 -9.49 -3.93
N GLY A 106 16.45 -9.38 -5.17
CA GLY A 106 17.44 -10.28 -5.75
C GLY A 106 17.92 -9.79 -7.10
N VAL A 107 18.75 -10.61 -7.72
CA VAL A 107 19.26 -10.38 -9.07
C VAL A 107 19.09 -11.68 -9.85
N TYR A 108 18.39 -11.61 -10.98
CA TYR A 108 18.27 -12.75 -11.90
C TYR A 108 19.61 -13.06 -12.57
N GLU A 109 19.77 -14.26 -13.12
CA GLU A 109 21.01 -14.68 -13.80
C GLU A 109 21.42 -13.76 -14.97
N ASN A 110 20.44 -13.10 -15.61
CA ASN A 110 20.67 -12.11 -16.66
C ASN A 110 21.07 -10.71 -16.13
N GLY A 111 21.29 -10.56 -14.81
CA GLY A 111 21.71 -9.32 -14.18
C GLY A 111 20.60 -8.33 -13.88
N VAL A 112 19.32 -8.69 -14.08
CA VAL A 112 18.17 -7.83 -13.74
C VAL A 112 17.94 -7.86 -12.23
N TYR A 113 18.00 -6.69 -11.59
CA TYR A 113 17.59 -6.52 -10.21
C TYR A 113 16.07 -6.58 -10.10
N TRP A 114 15.55 -7.26 -9.09
CA TRP A 114 14.13 -7.24 -8.77
C TRP A 114 13.93 -6.96 -7.28
N GLU A 115 12.81 -6.31 -6.97
CA GLU A 115 12.33 -6.06 -5.63
C GLU A 115 10.82 -6.30 -5.60
N GLU A 116 10.36 -7.10 -4.65
CA GLU A 116 8.95 -7.44 -4.48
C GLU A 116 8.52 -7.19 -3.04
N CYS A 117 7.48 -6.38 -2.86
CA CYS A 117 6.94 -6.01 -1.56
C CYS A 117 5.47 -6.41 -1.46
N TYR A 118 5.09 -7.04 -0.34
CA TYR A 118 3.70 -7.35 0.00
C TYR A 118 3.24 -6.56 1.21
N CYS A 119 1.99 -6.12 1.22
CA CYS A 119 1.37 -5.45 2.35
C CYS A 119 -0.15 -5.72 2.41
N SER A 120 -0.75 -5.59 3.59
CA SER A 120 -2.13 -6.02 3.89
C SER A 120 -3.08 -4.87 4.24
N ASN A 121 -2.68 -3.62 4.02
CA ASN A 121 -3.50 -2.44 4.27
C ASN A 121 -4.01 -1.82 2.96
N ASP A 122 -5.15 -1.16 3.01
CA ASP A 122 -5.67 -0.45 1.84
C ASP A 122 -4.66 0.55 1.27
N SER A 123 -4.46 0.48 -0.05
CA SER A 123 -3.63 1.37 -0.84
C SER A 123 -2.16 1.42 -0.39
N CYS A 124 -1.68 0.39 0.31
CA CYS A 124 -0.32 0.36 0.86
C CYS A 124 0.78 0.26 -0.21
N ASN A 125 0.47 -0.20 -1.42
CA ASN A 125 1.41 -0.28 -2.55
C ASN A 125 1.63 1.07 -3.29
N GLY A 126 1.11 2.19 -2.77
CA GLY A 126 1.18 3.54 -3.36
C GLY A 126 2.48 4.33 -3.16
N SER A 127 3.53 3.72 -2.62
CA SER A 127 4.75 4.37 -2.09
C SER A 127 4.57 5.05 -0.72
N SER A 128 5.59 4.91 0.12
CA SER A 128 5.63 5.43 1.48
C SER A 128 5.60 6.96 1.48
N LEU A 129 4.48 7.53 1.92
CA LEU A 129 4.54 8.79 2.66
C LEU A 129 5.18 8.45 4.01
N LEU A 130 6.10 9.29 4.51
CA LEU A 130 6.60 9.20 5.88
C LEU A 130 5.40 9.02 6.83
N GLN A 131 5.19 7.82 7.34
CA GLN A 131 4.19 7.59 8.37
C GLN A 131 4.73 8.23 9.63
N VAL A 132 4.21 9.41 9.96
CA VAL A 132 4.39 9.99 11.29
C VAL A 132 3.81 8.96 12.26
N HIS A 133 4.66 8.37 13.09
CA HIS A 133 4.28 7.30 14.01
C HIS A 133 3.15 7.80 14.91
N SER A 134 2.06 7.03 15.03
CA SER A 134 0.87 7.46 15.79
C SER A 134 1.17 7.83 17.25
N SER A 135 2.26 7.29 17.82
CA SER A 135 2.74 7.69 19.16
C SER A 135 3.19 9.16 19.23
N LEU A 136 3.77 9.71 18.14
CA LEU A 136 4.21 11.10 18.09
C LEU A 136 3.01 12.05 18.03
N GLN A 137 1.94 11.65 17.31
CA GLN A 137 0.68 12.40 17.27
C GLN A 137 0.01 12.43 18.65
N LEU A 138 0.03 11.30 19.37
CA LEU A 138 -0.52 11.20 20.72
C LEU A 138 0.26 12.07 21.71
N LEU A 139 1.60 12.03 21.66
CA LEU A 139 2.49 12.87 22.48
C LEU A 139 2.25 14.37 22.25
N LEU A 140 2.12 14.78 20.98
CA LEU A 140 1.83 16.17 20.64
C LEU A 140 0.46 16.61 21.18
N GLY A 141 -0.54 15.73 21.10
CA GLY A 141 -1.88 15.97 21.66
C GLY A 141 -1.85 16.17 23.18
N PHE A 142 -1.13 15.32 23.92
CA PHE A 142 -0.98 15.45 25.37
C PHE A 142 -0.25 16.74 25.78
N LEU A 143 0.80 17.13 25.05
CA LEU A 143 1.55 18.37 25.31
C LEU A 143 0.69 19.62 25.09
N LEU A 144 -0.11 19.65 24.02
CA LEU A 144 -1.01 20.77 23.73
C LEU A 144 -2.12 20.91 24.78
N MET A 145 -2.69 19.80 25.23
CA MET A 145 -3.69 19.80 26.32
C MET A 145 -3.10 20.29 27.64
N GLY A 146 -1.87 19.89 27.96
CA GLY A 146 -1.14 20.35 29.14
C GLY A 146 -0.83 21.86 29.10
N ALA A 147 -0.39 22.37 27.95
CA ALA A 147 -0.13 23.79 27.75
C ALA A 147 -1.40 24.64 27.83
N ALA A 148 -2.52 24.18 27.25
CA ALA A 148 -3.81 24.85 27.34
C ALA A 148 -4.32 24.91 28.80
N ALA A 149 -4.20 23.81 29.55
CA ALA A 149 -4.57 23.77 30.97
C ALA A 149 -3.69 24.68 31.84
N GLY A 150 -2.42 24.86 31.48
CA GLY A 150 -1.51 25.81 32.13
C GLY A 150 -1.89 27.27 31.85
N PHE A 151 -2.28 27.59 30.62
CA PHE A 151 -2.73 28.93 30.22
C PHE A 151 -4.07 29.32 30.87
N MET A 152 -5.00 28.37 31.02
CA MET A 152 -6.30 28.61 31.68
C MET A 152 -6.22 28.74 33.21
N ARG A 153 -5.07 28.39 33.80
CA ARG A 153 -4.81 28.50 35.26
C ARG A 153 -3.97 29.73 35.62
N SER A 154 -3.48 30.48 34.64
CA SER A 154 -2.84 31.78 34.81
C SER A 154 -3.82 32.91 34.54
#